data_AF-A0A403QP86-F1
#
_entry.id   AF-A0A403QP86-F1
#
_cell.length_a   1.000
_cell.length_b   1.000
_cell.length_c   1.000
_cell.angle_alpha   90.00
_cell.angle_beta   90.00
_cell.angle_gamma   90.00
#
_symmetry.space_group_name_H-M   'P 1'
#
loop_
_entity.id
_entity.type
_entity.pdbx_description
1 polymer ?
#
loop_
_entity_poly.entity_id
_entity_poly.type
_entity_poly.pdbx_seq_one_letter_code
_entity_poly.pdbx_strand_id
1 'polypeptide(L)' 'MYRIKVSYILPEGDQVRVAVCAVKEDGSQIFQMEIQSPKEKDKSLDAYEQAAIAQYTAIVCDIAASAQPAPDATDASTKK' A
#
# COMPACT_ATOMS: atom_id res chain seq x y z
N MET A 1 3.42 -6.60 -14.30
CA MET A 1 3.97 -6.37 -12.94
C MET A 1 3.43 -5.03 -12.41
N TYR A 2 3.25 -4.84 -11.10
CA TYR A 2 2.87 -3.53 -10.53
C TYR A 2 4.08 -2.86 -9.89
N ARG A 3 4.13 -1.53 -9.93
CA ARG A 3 5.16 -0.70 -9.27
C ARG A 3 4.50 0.27 -8.31
N ILE A 4 5.12 0.51 -7.17
CA ILE A 4 4.67 1.54 -6.22
C ILE A 4 5.35 2.86 -6.59
N LYS A 5 4.60 3.94 -6.62
CA LYS A 5 5.08 5.29 -6.90
C LYS A 5 4.51 6.26 -5.87
N VAL A 6 5.35 7.18 -5.39
CA VAL A 6 4.89 8.35 -4.65
C VAL A 6 4.52 9.47 -5.63
N SER A 7 3.28 9.94 -5.51
CA SER A 7 2.71 11.00 -6.35
C SER A 7 3.14 12.38 -5.86
N TYR A 8 3.11 12.61 -4.54
CA TYR A 8 3.59 13.83 -3.91
C TYR A 8 3.88 13.63 -2.43
N ILE A 9 4.69 14.55 -1.90
CA ILE A 9 4.95 14.72 -0.47
C ILE A 9 4.67 16.18 -0.13
N LEU A 10 3.69 16.42 0.75
CA LEU A 10 3.25 17.75 1.16
C LEU A 10 3.45 17.92 2.67
N PRO A 11 4.45 18.70 3.11
CA PRO A 11 4.56 19.11 4.51
C PRO A 11 3.60 20.27 4.79
N GLU A 12 2.54 20.02 5.54
CA GLU A 12 1.50 20.99 5.91
C GLU A 12 1.43 21.15 7.43
N GLY A 13 1.88 22.30 7.93
CA GLY A 13 1.92 22.59 9.37
C GLY A 13 2.72 21.53 10.13
N ASP A 14 2.04 20.85 11.05
CA ASP A 14 2.58 19.79 11.91
C ASP A 14 2.45 18.37 11.31
N GLN A 15 2.06 18.25 10.05
CA GLN A 15 1.92 16.96 9.37
C GLN A 15 2.65 16.92 8.03
N VAL A 16 2.95 15.72 7.58
CA VAL A 16 3.44 15.41 6.24
C VAL A 16 2.46 14.43 5.61
N ARG A 17 1.88 14.81 4.47
CA ARG A 17 1.03 13.94 3.66
C ARG A 17 1.84 13.37 2.52
N VAL A 18 1.76 12.06 2.34
CA VAL A 18 2.42 11.35 1.24
C VAL A 18 1.35 10.60 0.46
N ALA A 19 1.17 10.95 -0.82
CA ALA A 19 0.30 10.21 -1.71
C ALA A 19 1.09 9.08 -2.37
N VAL A 20 0.67 7.85 -2.17
CA VAL A 20 1.29 6.64 -2.73
C VAL A 20 0.28 5.93 -3.61
N CYS A 21 0.73 5.39 -4.74
CA CYS A 21 -0.12 4.60 -5.61
C CYS A 21 0.60 3.40 -6.22
N ALA A 22 -0.18 2.35 -6.52
CA ALA A 22 0.27 1.27 -7.40
C ALA A 22 -0.07 1.61 -8.85
N VAL A 23 0.92 1.50 -9.73
CA VAL A 23 0.78 1.65 -11.17
C VAL A 23 1.09 0.34 -11.89
N LYS A 24 0.35 0.07 -12.96
CA LYS A 24 0.65 -1.01 -13.92
C LYS A 24 1.81 -0.59 -14.84
N GLU A 25 2.32 -1.54 -15.62
CA GLU A 25 3.36 -1.30 -16.63
C GLU A 25 2.91 -0.35 -17.75
N ASP A 26 1.61 -0.29 -18.03
CA ASP A 26 1.01 0.65 -18.99
C ASP A 26 0.85 2.08 -18.42
N GLY A 27 1.29 2.32 -17.18
CA GLY A 27 1.18 3.60 -16.49
C GLY A 27 -0.19 3.85 -15.84
N SER A 28 -1.16 2.94 -15.97
CA SER A 28 -2.47 3.06 -15.35
C SER A 28 -2.36 2.95 -13.83
N GLN A 29 -2.96 3.89 -13.12
CA GLN A 29 -3.08 3.86 -11.67
C GLN A 29 -4.17 2.87 -11.25
N ILE A 30 -3.87 2.00 -10.29
CA ILE A 30 -4.79 0.98 -9.79
C ILE A 30 -5.47 1.45 -8.51
N PHE A 31 -4.65 1.94 -7.57
CA PHE A 31 -5.10 2.32 -6.24
C PHE A 31 -4.17 3.40 -5.71
N GLN A 32 -4.74 4.49 -5.19
CA GLN A 32 -4.02 5.58 -4.57
C GLN A 32 -4.51 5.75 -3.13
N MET A 33 -3.57 6.03 -2.23
CA MET A 33 -3.87 6.33 -0.85
C MET A 33 -2.98 7.48 -0.36
N GLU A 34 -3.53 8.33 0.50
CA GLU A 34 -2.78 9.34 1.22
C GLU A 34 -2.45 8.85 2.62
N ILE A 35 -1.16 8.85 2.95
CA ILE A 35 -0.66 8.52 4.27
C ILE A 35 -0.24 9.82 4.94
N GLN A 36 -0.83 10.09 6.10
CA GLN A 36 -0.53 11.28 6.88
C GLN A 36 0.32 10.87 8.08
N SER A 37 1.38 11.62 8.34
CA SER A 37 2.29 11.38 9.47
C SER A 37 2.62 12.69 10.16
N PRO A 38 2.85 12.68 11.49
CA PRO A 38 3.32 13.87 12.17
C PRO A 38 4.66 14.33 11.61
N LYS A 39 4.81 15.64 11.48
CA LYS A 39 6.06 16.26 11.07
C LYS A 39 7.03 16.24 12.24
N GLU A 40 8.16 15.57 12.03
CA GLU A 40 9.22 15.38 13.01
C GLU A 40 10.37 16.32 12.63
N LYS A 41 10.96 16.93 13.66
CA LYS A 41 12.15 17.75 13.47
C LYS A 41 13.29 16.84 13.01
N ASP A 42 14.04 17.27 12.00
CA ASP A 42 15.20 16.57 11.45
C ASP A 42 14.91 15.30 10.61
N LYS A 43 13.63 14.94 10.40
CA LYS A 43 13.25 13.82 9.52
C LYS A 43 13.19 14.27 8.06
N SER A 44 13.90 13.55 7.18
CA SER A 44 13.94 13.85 5.74
C SER A 44 12.64 13.45 5.03
N LEU A 45 12.37 14.09 3.89
CA LEU A 45 11.23 13.72 3.04
C LEU A 45 11.37 12.28 2.50
N ASP A 46 12.60 11.83 2.20
CA ASP A 46 12.86 10.43 1.84
C ASP A 46 12.42 9.44 2.93
N ALA A 47 12.61 9.79 4.21
CA ALA A 47 12.16 8.93 5.31
C ALA A 47 10.63 8.84 5.37
N TYR A 48 9.92 9.92 5.06
CA TYR A 48 8.46 9.91 4.92
C TYR A 48 8.02 9.10 3.69
N GLU A 49 8.74 9.22 2.58
CA GLU A 49 8.49 8.44 1.36
C GLU A 49 8.57 6.94 1.63
N GLN A 50 9.69 6.49 2.21
CA GLN A 50 9.93 5.07 2.50
C GLN A 50 8.92 4.53 3.52
N ALA A 51 8.60 5.31 4.56
CA ALA A 51 7.59 4.92 5.54
C ALA A 51 6.20 4.77 4.91
N ALA A 52 5.82 5.69 4.02
CA ALA A 52 4.55 5.64 3.32
C ALA A 52 4.49 4.45 2.33
N ILE A 53 5.57 4.17 1.60
CA ILE A 53 5.65 2.99 0.73
C ILE A 53 5.51 1.70 1.55
N ALA A 54 6.18 1.61 2.71
CA ALA A 54 6.11 0.45 3.58
C ALA A 54 4.68 0.24 4.12
N GLN A 55 4.03 1.30 4.62
CA GLN A 55 2.64 1.24 5.08
C GLN A 55 1.68 0.85 3.95
N TYR A 56 1.81 1.48 2.78
CA TYR A 56 0.99 1.16 1.61
C TYR A 56 1.14 -0.31 1.23
N THR A 57 2.38 -0.82 1.22
CA THR A 57 2.67 -2.22 0.90
C THR A 57 2.02 -3.16 1.91
N ALA A 58 2.15 -2.88 3.21
CA ALA A 58 1.52 -3.68 4.26
C ALA A 58 0.01 -3.73 4.10
N ILE A 59 -0.65 -2.59 3.87
CA ILE A 59 -2.10 -2.52 3.66
C ILE A 59 -2.53 -3.32 2.43
N VAL A 60 -1.83 -3.19 1.31
CA VAL A 60 -2.13 -3.97 0.09
C VAL A 60 -1.93 -5.46 0.32
N CYS A 61 -0.87 -5.86 1.03
CA CYS A 61 -0.63 -7.25 1.39
C CYS A 61 -1.73 -7.81 2.31
N ASP A 62 -2.16 -7.06 3.32
CA ASP A 62 -3.23 -7.47 4.23
C ASP A 62 -4.57 -7.62 3.50
N ILE A 63 -4.89 -6.69 2.58
CA ILE A 63 -6.07 -6.78 1.72
C ILE A 63 -5.97 -8.02 0.82
N ALA A 64 -4.82 -8.24 0.19
CA ALA A 64 -4.61 -9.39 -0.68
C ALA A 64 -4.73 -10.72 0.08
N ALA A 65 -4.16 -10.81 1.28
CA ALA A 65 -4.31 -11.96 2.17
C ALA A 65 -5.76 -12.19 2.59
N SER A 66 -6.50 -11.11 2.88
CA SER A 66 -7.92 -11.18 3.25
C SER A 66 -8.84 -11.53 2.07
N ALA A 67 -8.41 -11.23 0.83
CA ALA A 67 -9.14 -11.53 -0.39
C ALA A 67 -8.85 -12.94 -0.94
N GLN A 68 -7.91 -13.69 -0.34
CA GLN A 68 -7.69 -15.07 -0.73
C GLN A 68 -8.95 -15.88 -0.39
N PRO A 69 -9.55 -16.59 -1.37
CA PRO A 69 -10.61 -17.52 -1.06
C PRO A 69 -10.07 -18.52 -0.04
N ALA A 70 -10.90 -18.90 0.94
CA ALA A 70 -10.57 -20.01 1.82
C ALA A 70 -10.14 -21.20 0.94
N PRO A 71 -9.05 -21.90 1.28
CA PRO A 71 -8.65 -23.07 0.51
C PRO A 71 -9.87 -23.97 0.40
N ASP A 72 -10.27 -24.29 -0.84
CA ASP A 72 -11.41 -25.14 -1.15
C ASP A 72 -11.35 -26.33 -0.20
N ALA A 73 -12.26 -26.36 0.78
CA ALA A 73 -12.40 -27.49 1.67
C ALA A 73 -12.73 -28.65 0.75
N THR A 74 -11.71 -29.47 0.48
CA THR A 74 -11.75 -30.53 -0.51
C THR A 74 -13.03 -31.31 -0.27
N ASP A 75 -13.92 -31.24 -1.25
CA ASP A 75 -15.09 -32.10 -1.37
C ASP A 75 -14.58 -33.55 -1.27
N ALA A 76 -14.69 -34.12 -0.08
CA ALA A 76 -14.52 -35.53 0.15
C ALA A 76 -15.88 -36.23 0.00
N SER A 77 -16.67 -35.89 -1.02
CA SER A 77 -17.66 -36.80 -1.56
C SER A 77 -16.93 -37.78 -2.45
N THR A 78 -16.51 -38.91 -1.87
CA THR A 78 -16.47 -40.25 -2.49
C THR A 78 -15.69 -41.18 -1.55
N LYS A 79 -16.35 -42.15 -0.91
CA LYS A 79 -16.39 -43.54 -1.40
C LYS A 79 -17.15 -44.49 -0.44
N LYS A 80 -18.21 -45.09 -0.99
CA LYS A 80 -18.90 -46.35 -0.63
C LYS A 80 -19.72 -46.42 0.66
#